data_AF-A0AA41DEQ8-F1
#
_entry.id   AF-A0AA41DEQ8-F1
#
_cell.length_a   1.000
_cell.length_b   1.000
_cell.length_c   1.000
_cell.angle_alpha   90.00
_cell.angle_beta   90.00
_cell.angle_gamma   90.00
#
_symmetry.space_group_name_H-M   'P 1'
#
loop_
_entity.id
_entity.type
_entity.pdbx_description
1 polymer ?
#
loop_
_entity_poly.entity_id
_entity_poly.type
_entity_poly.pdbx_seq_one_letter_code
_entity_poly.pdbx_strand_id
1 'polypeptide(L)'
;MIAQQVAHIIAEYVLFVELTPEDDLDPHTGEKMMGMLGWQLENMDKGFLRQLVDAFPVIAEGYGEEARQLVRDIPYGFYLEEALAADDPVRLAELDALREARD
;
A
#
# COMPACT_ATOMS: atom_id res chain seq x y z
N MET A 1 16.02 2.03 7.52
CA MET A 1 16.89 1.48 6.45
C MET A 1 16.25 0.29 5.74
N ILE A 2 16.03 -0.85 6.39
CA ILE A 2 15.40 -2.01 5.73
C ILE A 2 13.95 -1.70 5.32
N ALA A 3 13.15 -1.06 6.17
CA ALA A 3 11.76 -0.71 5.82
C ALA A 3 11.65 0.18 4.56
N GLN A 4 12.52 1.19 4.40
CA GLN A 4 12.54 2.00 3.18
C GLN A 4 12.95 1.20 1.94
N GLN A 5 13.90 0.27 2.08
CA GLN A 5 14.30 -0.61 0.97
C GLN A 5 13.14 -1.54 0.56
N VAL A 6 12.45 -2.13 1.53
CA VAL A 6 11.27 -2.97 1.26
C VAL A 6 10.12 -2.14 0.70
N ALA A 7 9.88 -0.94 1.22
CA ALA A 7 8.89 -0.01 0.69
C ALA A 7 9.19 0.37 -0.77
N HIS A 8 10.45 0.57 -1.15
CA HIS A 8 10.83 0.76 -2.55
C HIS A 8 10.49 -0.47 -3.40
N ILE A 9 10.81 -1.69 -2.94
CA ILE A 9 10.48 -2.92 -3.69
C ILE A 9 8.96 -3.04 -3.89
N ILE A 10 8.18 -2.78 -2.85
CA ILE A 10 6.70 -2.78 -2.93
C ILE A 10 6.21 -1.68 -3.88
N ALA A 11 6.77 -0.47 -3.78
CA ALA A 11 6.42 0.65 -4.65
C ALA A 11 6.69 0.33 -6.12
N GLU A 12 7.86 -0.21 -6.46
CA GLU A 12 8.17 -0.62 -7.85
C GLU A 12 7.20 -1.69 -8.35
N TYR A 13 6.81 -2.64 -7.49
CA TYR A 13 5.84 -3.67 -7.85
C TYR A 13 4.45 -3.08 -8.12
N VAL A 14 3.97 -2.21 -7.23
CA VAL A 14 2.67 -1.54 -7.38
C VAL A 14 2.67 -0.68 -8.64
N LEU A 15 3.70 0.16 -8.83
CA LEU A 15 3.82 1.00 -10.01
C LEU A 15 3.90 0.19 -11.30
N PHE A 16 4.59 -0.95 -11.28
CA PHE A 16 4.59 -1.87 -12.42
C PHE A 16 3.17 -2.34 -12.76
N VAL A 17 2.40 -2.80 -11.77
CA VAL A 17 1.04 -3.29 -12.04
C VAL A 17 0.09 -2.17 -12.46
N GLU A 18 0.14 -1.01 -11.80
CA GLU A 18 -0.76 0.12 -12.04
C GLU A 18 -0.47 0.89 -13.32
N LEU A 19 0.80 0.98 -13.73
CA LEU A 19 1.22 1.80 -14.87
C LEU A 19 1.52 0.99 -16.14
N THR A 20 1.51 -0.34 -16.06
CA THR A 20 1.64 -1.17 -17.27
C THR A 20 0.31 -1.18 -18.02
N PRO A 21 0.30 -0.86 -19.32
CA PRO A 21 -0.92 -0.90 -20.12
C PRO A 21 -1.54 -2.30 -20.16
N GLU A 22 -2.87 -2.38 -20.30
CA GLU A 22 -3.59 -3.66 -20.34
C GLU A 22 -3.18 -4.56 -21.53
N ASP A 23 -2.65 -3.97 -22.60
CA ASP A 23 -2.10 -4.70 -23.75
C ASP A 23 -0.83 -5.50 -23.39
N ASP A 24 -0.10 -5.06 -22.36
CA ASP A 24 1.16 -5.65 -21.88
C ASP A 24 0.98 -6.49 -20.60
N LEU A 25 -0.02 -6.14 -19.76
CA LEU A 25 -0.40 -6.89 -18.57
C LEU A 25 -1.90 -7.14 -18.54
N ASP A 26 -2.27 -8.42 -18.64
CA ASP A 26 -3.66 -8.87 -18.49
C ASP A 26 -4.25 -8.36 -17.15
N PRO A 27 -5.37 -7.61 -17.16
CA PRO A 27 -5.93 -7.00 -15.95
C PRO A 27 -6.24 -8.00 -14.84
N HIS A 28 -6.77 -9.18 -15.20
CA HIS A 28 -7.05 -10.24 -14.23
C HIS A 28 -5.79 -10.77 -13.55
N THR A 29 -4.66 -10.78 -14.26
CA THR A 29 -3.36 -11.11 -13.71
C THR A 29 -2.88 -10.00 -12.78
N GLY A 30 -3.03 -8.73 -13.16
CA GLY A 30 -2.75 -7.57 -12.31
C GLY A 30 -3.54 -7.57 -11.00
N GLU A 31 -4.85 -7.83 -11.06
CA GLU A 31 -5.73 -7.94 -9.88
C GLU A 31 -5.27 -9.05 -8.93
N LYS A 32 -4.89 -10.23 -9.45
CA LYS A 32 -4.36 -11.32 -8.62
C LYS A 32 -3.03 -10.97 -7.97
N MET A 33 -2.16 -10.29 -8.71
CA MET A 33 -0.86 -9.81 -8.22
C MET A 33 -1.05 -8.85 -7.05
N MET A 34 -1.91 -7.85 -7.21
CA MET A 34 -2.26 -6.89 -6.15
C MET A 34 -2.94 -7.58 -4.97
N GLY A 35 -3.90 -8.48 -5.21
CA GLY A 35 -4.56 -9.23 -4.14
C GLY A 35 -3.60 -10.10 -3.32
N MET A 36 -2.62 -10.73 -3.97
CA MET A 36 -1.60 -11.51 -3.28
C MET A 36 -0.64 -10.63 -2.46
N LEU A 37 -0.25 -9.46 -2.99
CA LEU A 37 0.54 -8.48 -2.25
C LEU A 37 -0.23 -8.00 -1.00
N GLY A 38 -1.50 -7.62 -1.14
CA GLY A 38 -2.34 -7.21 -0.01
C GLY A 38 -2.40 -8.27 1.08
N TRP A 39 -2.70 -9.53 0.71
CA TRP A 39 -2.71 -10.65 1.65
C TRP A 39 -1.37 -10.85 2.37
N GLN A 40 -0.23 -10.69 1.67
CA GLN A 40 1.10 -10.79 2.28
C GLN A 40 1.39 -9.65 3.26
N LEU A 41 0.96 -8.42 2.94
CA LEU A 41 1.14 -7.25 3.79
C LEU A 41 0.30 -7.34 5.07
N GLU A 42 -0.94 -7.81 4.98
CA GLU A 42 -1.83 -8.03 6.14
C GLU A 42 -1.27 -9.06 7.13
N ASN A 43 -0.54 -10.06 6.64
CA ASN A 43 0.04 -11.14 7.46
C ASN A 43 1.46 -10.81 7.96
N MET A 44 1.94 -9.58 7.73
CA MET A 44 3.25 -9.15 8.16
C MET A 44 3.30 -8.86 9.66
N ASP A 45 4.48 -8.93 10.27
CA ASP A 45 4.68 -8.45 11.64
C ASP A 45 4.21 -6.99 11.78
N LYS A 46 3.31 -6.71 12.73
CA LYS A 46 2.69 -5.39 12.90
C LYS A 46 3.71 -4.29 13.18
N GLY A 47 4.78 -4.61 13.91
CA GLY A 47 5.84 -3.65 14.21
C GLY A 47 6.60 -3.24 12.95
N PHE A 48 6.91 -4.20 12.08
CA PHE A 48 7.53 -3.93 10.79
C PHE A 48 6.54 -3.28 9.80
N LEU A 49 5.27 -3.69 9.79
CA LEU A 49 4.23 -3.08 8.96
C LEU A 49 4.06 -1.58 9.28
N ARG A 50 4.09 -1.18 10.55
CA ARG A 50 4.09 0.24 10.93
C ARG A 50 5.29 0.99 10.34
N GLN A 51 6.49 0.40 10.39
CA GLN A 51 7.67 1.01 9.77
C GLN A 51 7.55 1.14 8.25
N LEU A 52 6.85 0.22 7.58
CA LEU A 52 6.57 0.33 6.15
C LEU A 52 5.59 1.47 5.85
N VAL A 53 4.49 1.55 6.59
CA VAL A 53 3.51 2.64 6.46
C VAL A 53 4.19 4.01 6.59
N ASP A 54 5.05 4.16 7.59
CA ASP A 54 5.81 5.41 7.81
C ASP A 54 6.86 5.66 6.71
N ALA A 55 7.32 4.63 6.00
CA ALA A 55 8.35 4.74 4.97
C ALA A 55 7.80 5.23 3.62
N PHE A 56 6.57 4.84 3.23
CA PHE A 56 5.95 5.24 1.96
C PHE A 56 5.95 6.74 1.68
N PRO A 57 5.49 7.63 2.60
CA PRO A 57 5.54 9.07 2.34
C PRO A 57 6.96 9.61 2.20
N VAL A 58 7.95 8.97 2.85
CA VAL A 58 9.36 9.39 2.74
C VAL A 58 9.95 9.01 1.39
N ILE A 59 9.71 7.77 0.92
CA ILE A 59 10.26 7.32 -0.36
C ILE A 59 9.55 7.95 -1.56
N ALA A 60 8.26 8.33 -1.41
CA ALA A 60 7.47 8.95 -2.46
C ALA A 60 8.10 10.24 -3.02
N GLU A 61 8.83 10.99 -2.20
CA GLU A 61 9.55 12.20 -2.64
C GLU A 61 10.61 11.91 -3.71
N GLY A 62 11.11 10.67 -3.79
CA GLY A 62 12.04 10.23 -4.82
C GLY A 62 11.40 9.95 -6.19
N TYR A 63 10.06 9.93 -6.26
CA TYR A 63 9.31 9.61 -7.48
C TYR A 63 8.81 10.88 -8.20
N GLY A 64 8.58 10.74 -9.52
CA GLY A 64 7.92 11.75 -10.34
C GLY A 64 6.46 11.99 -9.91
N GLU A 65 5.84 13.07 -10.37
CA GLU A 65 4.53 13.53 -9.87
C GLU A 65 3.43 12.45 -9.92
N GLU A 66 3.28 11.79 -11.06
CA GLU A 66 2.29 10.71 -11.27
C GLU A 66 2.52 9.52 -10.32
N ALA A 67 3.76 9.01 -10.27
CA ALA A 67 4.12 7.88 -9.41
C ALA A 67 4.13 8.24 -7.92
N ARG A 68 4.44 9.48 -7.55
CA ARG A 68 4.53 9.93 -6.15
C ARG A 68 3.21 9.76 -5.43
N GLN A 69 2.10 10.13 -6.06
CA GLN A 69 0.80 10.01 -5.42
C GLN A 69 0.42 8.54 -5.22
N LEU A 70 0.65 7.69 -6.23
CA LEU A 70 0.45 6.25 -6.12
C LEU A 70 1.25 5.65 -4.96
N VAL A 71 2.54 6.00 -4.83
CA VAL A 71 3.38 5.51 -3.72
C VAL A 71 2.88 5.98 -2.35
N ARG A 72 2.41 7.23 -2.23
CA ARG A 72 1.80 7.73 -0.99
C ARG A 72 0.51 7.03 -0.63
N ASP A 73 -0.25 6.60 -1.62
CA ASP A 73 -1.55 5.96 -1.45
C ASP A 73 -1.44 4.45 -1.21
N ILE A 74 -0.27 3.83 -1.30
CA ILE A 74 -0.10 2.39 -1.03
C ILE A 74 -0.69 1.96 0.33
N PRO A 75 -0.40 2.63 1.47
CA PRO A 75 -1.02 2.29 2.75
C PRO A 75 -2.54 2.34 2.72
N TYR A 76 -3.11 3.32 2.01
CA TYR A 76 -4.54 3.44 1.81
C TYR A 76 -5.04 2.28 0.96
N GLY A 77 -4.54 2.09 -0.26
CA GLY A 77 -5.00 1.07 -1.21
C GLY A 77 -5.02 -0.35 -0.65
N PHE A 78 -4.10 -0.67 0.28
CA PHE A 78 -4.02 -1.99 0.92
C PHE A 78 -4.60 -2.06 2.34
N TYR A 79 -5.30 -1.03 2.82
CA TYR A 79 -5.91 -1.02 4.17
C TYR A 79 -4.91 -1.31 5.30
N LEU A 80 -3.68 -0.77 5.18
CA LEU A 80 -2.59 -1.13 6.09
C LEU A 80 -2.78 -0.54 7.50
N GLU A 81 -3.39 0.63 7.63
CA GLU A 81 -3.68 1.24 8.93
C GLU A 81 -4.77 0.45 9.69
N GLU A 82 -5.72 -0.11 8.96
CA GLU A 82 -6.78 -0.99 9.45
C GLU A 82 -6.19 -2.32 9.89
N ALA A 83 -5.28 -2.90 9.09
CA ALA A 83 -4.54 -4.10 9.47
C ALA A 83 -3.72 -3.90 10.76
N LEU A 84 -3.10 -2.71 10.92
CA LEU A 84 -2.40 -2.34 12.16
C LEU A 84 -3.36 -2.19 13.35
N ALA A 85 -4.56 -1.66 13.10
CA ALA A 85 -5.60 -1.45 14.09
C ALA A 85 -6.49 -2.68 14.36
N ALA A 86 -6.20 -3.85 13.78
CA ALA A 86 -7.09 -5.03 13.83
C ALA A 86 -7.53 -5.47 15.25
N ASP A 87 -6.74 -5.17 16.28
CA ASP A 87 -7.05 -5.48 17.69
C ASP A 87 -7.68 -4.30 18.47
N ASP A 88 -7.95 -3.18 17.81
CA ASP A 88 -8.55 -1.97 18.36
C ASP A 88 -9.84 -1.60 17.60
N PRO A 89 -11.01 -2.07 18.06
CA PRO A 89 -12.28 -1.87 17.35
C PRO A 89 -12.73 -0.40 17.33
N VAL A 90 -12.26 0.43 18.27
CA VAL A 90 -12.57 1.87 18.25
C VAL A 90 -11.76 2.53 17.15
N ARG A 91 -10.48 2.23 17.07
CA ARG A 91 -9.61 2.76 16.02
C ARG A 91 -10.04 2.32 14.62
N LEU A 92 -10.48 1.07 14.46
CA LEU A 92 -11.05 0.60 13.19
C LEU A 92 -12.26 1.43 12.76
N ALA A 93 -13.21 1.67 13.65
CA ALA A 93 -14.40 2.47 13.33
C ALA A 93 -14.04 3.91 12.93
N GLU A 94 -13.01 4.52 13.54
CA GLU A 94 -12.50 5.83 13.13
C GLU A 94 -11.89 5.80 11.72
N LEU A 95 -11.10 4.78 11.41
CA LEU A 95 -10.47 4.61 10.11
C LEU A 95 -11.51 4.37 9.01
N ASP A 96 -12.51 3.53 9.27
CA ASP A 96 -13.62 3.28 8.34
C ASP A 96 -14.35 4.59 8.00
N ALA A 97 -14.66 5.41 9.02
CA ALA A 97 -15.30 6.71 8.80
C ALA A 97 -14.43 7.69 8.00
N LEU A 98 -13.09 7.65 8.17
CA LEU A 98 -12.17 8.47 7.39
C LEU A 98 -12.12 8.03 5.91
N ARG A 99 -12.24 6.73 5.64
CA ARG A 99 -12.32 6.20 4.28
C ARG A 99 -13.62 6.59 3.59
N GLU A 100 -14.75 6.39 4.26
CA GLU A 100 -16.06 6.79 3.75
C GLU A 100 -16.13 8.28 3.39
N ALA A 101 -15.35 9.13 4.05
CA ALA A 101 -15.28 10.56 3.74
C ALA A 101 -14.37 10.90 2.53
N ARG A 102 -13.50 9.97 2.13
CA ARG A 102 -12.54 10.13 1.02
C ARG A 102 -13.08 9.57 -0.31
N ASP A 103 -13.90 8.53 -0.25
CA ASP A 103 -14.58 7.90 -1.40
C ASP A 103 -15.82 8.71 -1.86
#